data_AF-A0A226DM78-F1
#
_entry.id   AF-A0A226DM78-F1
#
_cell.length_a   1.000
_cell.length_b   1.000
_cell.length_c   1.000
_cell.angle_alpha   90.00
_cell.angle_beta   90.00
_cell.angle_gamma   90.00
#
_symmetry.space_group_name_H-M   'P 1'
#
loop_
_entity.id
_entity.type
_entity.pdbx_description
1 polymer ?
#
loop_
_entity_poly.entity_id
_entity_poly.type
_entity_poly.pdbx_seq_one_letter_code
_entity_poly.pdbx_strand_id
1 'polypeptide(L)'
;MLSKGQSYFWYWVYPMKLCNLSFCIPYKYDEKTESFQLIGPKANRIYKATLLSNVVYLFLMCAHLLLNRSKITLQNVLIGADIIFAYFTAGVCRLTFFILEDEGLSLLNGFLQFERNLLRSFDNLSDKIRNGVTYAKVVFVFANASCVSMGFVVGIQLYFAPCTPPYIGSMRSACLNQESPGPIDFLGVIYLLIDAGMYFHAAPPSGLIIASYLLCIGISLQEYLSVMSG
;
A
#
# COMPACT_ATOMS: atom_id res chain seq x y z
N MET A 1 -22.92 -12.11 -8.74
CA MET A 1 -23.27 -10.87 -9.49
C MET A 1 -23.71 -9.84 -8.47
N LEU A 2 -22.87 -8.84 -8.23
CA LEU A 2 -23.15 -7.76 -7.29
C LEU A 2 -24.23 -6.83 -7.88
N SER A 3 -25.37 -6.70 -7.19
CA SER A 3 -26.56 -6.01 -7.70
C SER A 3 -26.38 -4.48 -7.73
N LYS A 4 -27.04 -3.87 -8.72
CA LYS A 4 -27.12 -2.43 -9.02
C LYS A 4 -26.93 -1.51 -7.79
N GLY A 5 -25.91 -0.65 -7.89
CA GLY A 5 -25.60 0.42 -6.93
C GLY A 5 -24.14 0.48 -6.47
N GLN A 6 -23.38 -0.60 -6.62
CA GLN A 6 -22.04 -0.79 -6.06
C GLN A 6 -20.87 -0.28 -6.93
N SER A 7 -21.01 0.88 -7.56
CA SER A 7 -19.97 1.39 -8.46
C SER A 7 -18.66 1.73 -7.77
N TYR A 8 -18.65 2.00 -6.46
CA TYR A 8 -17.45 2.31 -5.69
C TYR A 8 -16.86 1.08 -4.96
N PHE A 9 -17.69 0.10 -4.62
CA PHE A 9 -17.27 -1.13 -3.95
C PHE A 9 -16.20 -1.92 -4.71
N TRP A 10 -16.35 -2.07 -6.04
CA TRP A 10 -15.36 -2.79 -6.84
C TRP A 10 -13.96 -2.17 -6.74
N TYR A 11 -13.92 -0.83 -6.67
CA TYR A 11 -12.69 -0.12 -6.46
C TYR A 11 -12.14 -0.43 -5.08
N TRP A 12 -12.93 -0.56 -4.02
CA TRP A 12 -12.39 -0.89 -2.69
C TRP A 12 -11.99 -2.36 -2.54
N VAL A 13 -12.78 -3.28 -3.10
CA VAL A 13 -12.58 -4.73 -2.97
C VAL A 13 -11.30 -5.17 -3.68
N TYR A 14 -10.99 -4.63 -4.87
CA TYR A 14 -9.84 -5.10 -5.64
C TYR A 14 -8.48 -4.82 -4.97
N PRO A 15 -8.15 -3.60 -4.53
CA PRO A 15 -6.91 -3.34 -3.81
C PRO A 15 -6.89 -3.96 -2.42
N MET A 16 -8.04 -4.15 -1.76
CA MET A 16 -8.11 -4.96 -0.55
C MET A 16 -7.66 -6.40 -0.84
N LYS A 17 -8.17 -7.02 -1.91
CA LYS A 17 -7.73 -8.36 -2.36
C LYS A 17 -6.23 -8.40 -2.69
N LEU A 18 -5.70 -7.36 -3.34
CA LEU A 18 -4.25 -7.24 -3.58
C LEU A 18 -3.47 -7.16 -2.27
N CYS A 19 -3.95 -6.35 -1.31
CA CYS A 19 -3.33 -6.21 -0.01
C CYS A 19 -3.39 -7.52 0.82
N ASN A 20 -4.47 -8.29 0.65
CA ASN A 20 -4.59 -9.63 1.21
C ASN A 20 -3.55 -10.60 0.64
N LEU A 21 -3.31 -10.53 -0.68
CA LEU A 21 -2.32 -11.35 -1.37
C LEU A 21 -0.91 -11.12 -0.82
N SER A 22 -0.61 -9.86 -0.48
CA SER A 22 0.66 -9.45 0.14
C SER A 22 0.66 -9.50 1.68
N PHE A 23 -0.39 -10.01 2.33
CA PHE A 23 -0.54 -10.00 3.79
C PHE A 23 -0.20 -8.63 4.42
N CYS A 24 -0.61 -7.52 3.81
CA CYS A 24 -0.24 -6.18 4.26
C CYS A 24 -1.33 -5.43 5.02
N ILE A 25 -2.52 -6.02 5.14
CA ILE A 25 -3.63 -5.53 5.97
C ILE A 25 -4.25 -6.66 6.81
N PRO A 26 -4.89 -6.34 7.95
CA PRO A 26 -5.51 -7.34 8.82
C PRO A 26 -6.95 -7.73 8.41
N TYR A 27 -7.46 -7.23 7.29
CA TYR A 27 -8.84 -7.46 6.85
C TYR A 27 -8.89 -8.33 5.62
N LYS A 28 -9.96 -9.11 5.46
CA LYS A 28 -10.35 -9.81 4.22
C LYS A 28 -11.80 -9.46 3.88
N TYR A 29 -12.11 -9.41 2.59
CA TYR A 29 -13.50 -9.28 2.14
C TYR A 29 -14.15 -10.67 2.06
N ASP A 30 -15.30 -10.85 2.71
CA ASP A 30 -16.12 -12.05 2.60
C ASP A 30 -17.26 -11.83 1.62
N GLU A 31 -17.20 -12.51 0.47
CA GLU A 31 -18.20 -12.41 -0.60
C GLU A 31 -19.57 -12.98 -0.17
N LYS A 32 -19.63 -13.85 0.85
CA LYS A 32 -20.90 -14.42 1.33
C LYS A 32 -21.68 -13.43 2.18
N THR A 33 -20.99 -12.71 3.06
CA THR A 33 -21.61 -11.71 3.95
C THR A 33 -21.58 -10.30 3.34
N GLU A 34 -20.90 -10.13 2.21
CA GLU A 34 -20.62 -8.85 1.55
C GLU A 34 -19.99 -7.83 2.52
N SER A 35 -19.14 -8.30 3.43
CA SER A 35 -18.56 -7.49 4.50
C SER A 35 -17.07 -7.79 4.70
N PHE A 36 -16.36 -6.85 5.31
CA PHE A 36 -14.99 -7.09 5.76
C PHE A 36 -14.99 -7.87 7.07
N GLN A 37 -13.99 -8.74 7.22
CA GLN A 37 -13.73 -9.54 8.42
C GLN A 37 -12.24 -9.53 8.73
N LEU A 38 -11.89 -9.78 9.99
CA LEU A 38 -10.50 -10.03 10.36
C LEU A 38 -9.95 -11.28 9.66
N ILE A 39 -8.67 -11.24 9.32
CA ILE A 39 -7.96 -12.41 8.79
C ILE A 39 -7.82 -13.50 9.85
N GLY A 40 -7.72 -14.76 9.41
CA GLY A 40 -7.57 -15.90 10.31
C GLY A 40 -6.27 -15.85 11.13
N PRO A 41 -6.18 -16.61 12.24
CA PRO A 41 -5.06 -16.52 13.19
C PRO A 41 -3.68 -16.80 12.57
N LYS A 42 -3.61 -17.72 11.59
CA LYS A 42 -2.37 -18.01 10.85
C LYS A 42 -1.92 -16.82 9.99
N ALA A 43 -2.85 -16.26 9.22
CA ALA A 43 -2.57 -15.08 8.39
C ALA A 43 -2.22 -13.86 9.25
N ASN A 44 -2.87 -13.69 10.41
CA ASN A 44 -2.55 -12.61 11.34
C ASN A 44 -1.10 -12.71 11.87
N ARG A 45 -0.61 -13.92 12.17
CA ARG A 45 0.81 -14.11 12.54
C ARG A 45 1.77 -13.67 11.43
N ILE A 46 1.47 -14.01 10.17
CA ILE A 46 2.27 -13.60 9.00
C ILE A 46 2.23 -12.07 8.82
N TYR A 47 1.04 -11.48 8.94
CA TYR A 47 0.87 -10.03 8.88
C TYR A 47 1.70 -9.29 9.94
N LYS A 48 1.67 -9.75 11.20
CA LYS A 48 2.45 -9.16 12.29
C LYS A 48 3.96 -9.34 12.07
N ALA A 49 4.38 -10.51 11.60
CA ALA A 49 5.78 -10.78 11.29
C ALA A 49 6.30 -9.86 10.16
N THR A 50 5.53 -9.70 9.09
CA THR A 50 5.88 -8.80 7.98
C THR A 50 5.79 -7.34 8.37
N LEU A 51 4.89 -6.95 9.28
CA LEU A 51 4.87 -5.58 9.82
C LEU A 51 6.16 -5.29 10.60
N LEU A 52 6.55 -6.19 11.50
CA LEU A 52 7.79 -6.06 12.27
C LEU A 52 9.02 -6.04 11.35
N SER A 53 9.06 -6.88 10.31
CA SER A 53 10.16 -6.89 9.36
C SER A 53 10.30 -5.56 8.62
N ASN A 54 9.19 -4.89 8.25
CA ASN A 54 9.24 -3.57 7.63
C ASN A 54 9.83 -2.51 8.60
N VAL A 55 9.49 -2.57 9.88
CA VAL A 55 10.06 -1.66 10.89
C VAL A 55 11.57 -1.88 11.02
N VAL A 56 12.01 -3.14 11.16
CA VAL A 56 13.44 -3.48 11.23
C VAL A 56 14.16 -3.05 9.96
N TYR A 57 13.57 -3.29 8.79
CA TYR A 57 14.13 -2.91 7.51
C TYR A 57 14.31 -1.39 7.37
N LEU A 58 13.33 -0.59 7.82
CA LEU A 58 13.46 0.87 7.89
C LEU A 58 14.64 1.29 8.78
N PHE A 59 14.79 0.69 9.96
CA PHE A 59 15.95 0.95 10.83
C PHE A 59 17.27 0.62 10.14
N LEU A 60 17.34 -0.51 9.41
CA LEU A 60 18.53 -0.89 8.65
C LEU A 60 18.86 0.12 7.54
N MET A 61 17.86 0.60 6.80
CA MET A 61 18.05 1.63 5.78
C MET A 61 18.60 2.94 6.38
N CYS A 62 18.02 3.40 7.50
CA CYS A 62 18.49 4.57 8.21
C CYS A 62 19.92 4.39 8.73
N ALA A 63 20.20 3.26 9.39
CA ALA A 63 21.53 2.94 9.91
C ALA A 63 22.57 2.89 8.78
N HIS A 64 22.22 2.29 7.63
CA HIS A 64 23.13 2.22 6.50
C HIS A 64 23.53 3.60 5.98
N LEU A 65 22.58 4.51 5.74
CA LEU A 65 22.87 5.87 5.30
C LEU A 65 23.68 6.67 6.33
N LEU A 66 23.35 6.54 7.63
CA LEU A 66 24.02 7.31 8.69
C LEU A 66 25.44 6.80 8.96
N LEU A 67 25.62 5.49 9.10
CA LEU A 67 26.92 4.89 9.44
C LEU A 67 27.91 4.90 8.28
N ASN A 68 27.43 4.88 7.03
CA ASN A 68 28.28 4.89 5.84
C ASN A 68 28.33 6.27 5.16
N ARG A 69 27.93 7.35 5.84
CA ARG A 69 27.81 8.68 5.26
C ARG A 69 29.09 9.17 4.56
N SER A 70 30.27 8.83 5.09
CA SER A 70 31.57 9.21 4.52
C SER A 70 31.92 8.45 3.24
N LYS A 71 31.32 7.28 3.00
CA LYS A 71 31.57 6.43 1.83
C LYS A 71 30.56 6.65 0.70
N ILE A 72 29.43 7.28 0.99
CA ILE A 72 28.34 7.51 0.04
C ILE A 72 28.38 8.96 -0.45
N THR A 73 28.29 9.16 -1.76
CA THR A 73 28.23 10.49 -2.37
C THR A 73 27.00 11.27 -1.89
N LEU A 74 27.06 12.60 -1.85
CA LEU A 74 25.92 13.42 -1.42
C LEU A 74 24.65 13.13 -2.25
N GLN A 75 24.81 12.98 -3.56
CA GLN A 75 23.70 12.63 -4.46
C GLN A 75 23.03 11.31 -4.03
N ASN A 76 23.82 10.27 -3.78
CA ASN A 76 23.30 8.98 -3.37
C ASN A 76 22.66 9.03 -1.97
N VAL A 77 23.16 9.88 -1.07
CA VAL A 77 22.51 10.12 0.23
C VAL A 77 21.13 10.77 0.06
N LEU A 78 20.98 11.73 -0.84
CA LEU A 78 19.69 12.38 -1.10
C LEU A 78 18.69 11.40 -1.73
N ILE A 79 19.14 10.60 -2.71
CA ILE A 79 18.32 9.51 -3.29
C ILE A 79 17.89 8.53 -2.19
N GLY A 80 18.85 8.11 -1.34
CA GLY A 80 18.55 7.21 -0.24
C GLY A 80 17.55 7.81 0.76
N ALA A 81 17.68 9.09 1.08
CA ALA A 81 16.78 9.79 2.00
C ALA A 81 15.34 9.87 1.46
N ASP A 82 15.18 10.14 0.17
CA ASP A 82 13.87 10.14 -0.49
C ASP A 82 13.21 8.76 -0.46
N ILE A 83 13.99 7.71 -0.75
CA ILE A 83 13.54 6.32 -0.67
C ILE A 83 13.13 5.94 0.76
N ILE A 84 13.90 6.34 1.78
CA ILE A 84 13.54 6.15 3.20
C ILE A 84 12.25 6.88 3.53
N PHE A 85 12.07 8.12 3.07
CA PHE A 85 10.86 8.88 3.31
C PHE A 85 9.63 8.21 2.68
N ALA A 86 9.74 7.79 1.42
CA ALA A 86 8.69 7.03 0.73
C ALA A 86 8.37 5.71 1.45
N TYR A 87 9.38 4.98 1.94
CA TYR A 87 9.14 3.76 2.70
C TYR A 87 8.56 4.01 4.08
N PHE A 88 8.99 5.06 4.78
CA PHE A 88 8.47 5.46 6.07
C PHE A 88 6.98 5.82 5.98
N THR A 89 6.61 6.66 5.00
CA THR A 89 5.20 7.01 4.76
C THR A 89 4.34 5.78 4.47
N ALA A 90 4.87 4.82 3.72
CA ALA A 90 4.19 3.54 3.49
C ALA A 90 4.08 2.68 4.76
N GLY A 91 5.15 2.64 5.57
CA GLY A 91 5.16 2.00 6.88
C GLY A 91 4.13 2.60 7.84
N VAL A 92 4.00 3.94 7.88
CA VAL A 92 2.99 4.65 8.68
C VAL A 92 1.59 4.26 8.22
N CYS A 93 1.32 4.29 6.90
CA CYS A 93 0.03 3.87 6.35
C CYS A 93 -0.36 2.45 6.80
N ARG A 94 0.60 1.52 6.73
CA ARG A 94 0.40 0.14 7.17
C ARG A 94 0.22 0.02 8.69
N LEU A 95 0.98 0.78 9.47
CA LEU A 95 0.89 0.79 10.94
C LEU A 95 -0.47 1.33 11.40
N THR A 96 -1.04 2.31 10.70
CA THR A 96 -2.39 2.81 10.98
C THR A 96 -3.43 1.70 10.93
N PHE A 97 -3.37 0.79 9.95
CA PHE A 97 -4.26 -0.37 9.90
C PHE A 97 -4.03 -1.37 11.03
N PHE A 98 -2.82 -1.45 11.58
CA PHE A 98 -2.52 -2.30 12.73
C PHE A 98 -3.07 -1.71 14.04
N ILE A 99 -2.92 -0.39 14.22
CA ILE A 99 -3.35 0.29 15.45
C ILE A 99 -4.88 0.42 15.51
N LEU A 100 -5.51 0.75 14.38
CA LEU A 100 -6.95 0.95 14.26
C LEU A 100 -7.62 -0.30 13.65
N GLU A 101 -7.22 -1.49 14.07
CA GLU A 101 -7.69 -2.77 13.50
C GLU A 101 -9.23 -2.90 13.65
N ASP A 102 -9.74 -2.77 14.87
CA ASP A 102 -11.17 -2.98 15.13
C ASP A 102 -12.02 -1.76 14.70
N GLU A 103 -11.54 -0.55 14.95
CA GLU A 103 -12.22 0.69 14.56
C GLU A 103 -12.25 0.85 13.04
N GLY A 104 -11.13 0.56 12.37
CA GLY A 104 -11.02 0.60 10.91
C GLY A 104 -11.94 -0.43 10.26
N LEU A 105 -12.02 -1.64 10.80
CA LEU A 105 -12.96 -2.65 10.34
C LEU A 105 -14.42 -2.20 10.50
N SER A 106 -14.75 -1.65 11.67
CA SER A 106 -16.10 -1.15 11.97
C SER A 106 -16.48 0.01 11.07
N LEU A 107 -15.55 0.95 10.82
CA LEU A 107 -15.73 2.07 9.92
C LEU A 107 -16.00 1.59 8.48
N LEU A 108 -15.16 0.67 7.98
CA LEU A 108 -15.32 0.08 6.65
C LEU A 108 -16.70 -0.58 6.50
N ASN A 109 -17.06 -1.46 7.42
CA ASN A 109 -18.35 -2.15 7.39
C ASN A 109 -19.54 -1.18 7.54
N GLY A 110 -19.39 -0.13 8.35
CA GLY A 110 -20.37 0.94 8.49
C GLY A 110 -20.62 1.66 7.16
N PHE A 111 -19.56 2.01 6.42
CA PHE A 111 -19.69 2.57 5.07
C PHE A 111 -20.37 1.61 4.10
N LEU A 112 -19.99 0.33 4.09
CA LEU A 112 -20.64 -0.66 3.21
C LEU A 112 -22.14 -0.79 3.52
N GLN A 113 -22.49 -0.83 4.81
CA GLN A 113 -23.88 -0.95 5.25
C GLN A 113 -24.68 0.31 4.92
N PHE A 114 -24.09 1.49 5.14
CA PHE A 114 -24.69 2.77 4.76
C PHE A 114 -24.97 2.84 3.27
N GLU A 115 -23.96 2.57 2.42
CA GLU A 115 -24.12 2.62 0.96
C GLU A 115 -25.20 1.63 0.50
N ARG A 116 -25.23 0.41 1.06
CA ARG A 116 -26.27 -0.58 0.75
C ARG A 116 -27.67 -0.13 1.15
N ASN A 117 -27.83 0.43 2.34
CA ASN A 117 -29.13 0.89 2.83
C ASN A 117 -29.63 2.09 2.03
N LEU A 118 -28.73 3.02 1.70
CA LEU A 118 -29.05 4.18 0.88
C LEU A 118 -29.48 3.76 -0.53
N LEU A 119 -28.71 2.90 -1.20
CA LEU A 119 -29.01 2.43 -2.56
C LEU A 119 -30.34 1.67 -2.65
N ARG A 120 -30.75 1.00 -1.56
CA ARG A 120 -32.07 0.32 -1.49
C ARG A 120 -33.24 1.27 -1.28
N SER A 121 -33.00 2.46 -0.71
CA SER A 121 -34.06 3.39 -0.31
C SER A 121 -34.48 4.34 -1.44
N PHE A 122 -33.71 4.40 -2.53
CA PHE A 122 -33.94 5.33 -3.64
C PHE A 122 -33.95 4.56 -4.97
N ASP A 123 -35.14 4.26 -5.48
CA ASP A 123 -35.30 3.56 -6.78
C ASP A 123 -34.85 4.42 -7.97
N ASN A 124 -34.80 5.74 -7.81
CA ASN A 124 -34.43 6.72 -8.83
C ASN A 124 -33.13 7.47 -8.48
N LEU A 125 -32.06 6.75 -8.16
CA LEU A 125 -30.74 7.39 -8.10
C LEU A 125 -30.35 7.94 -9.49
N SER A 126 -29.96 9.21 -9.52
CA SER A 126 -29.34 9.84 -10.69
C SER A 126 -28.20 8.98 -11.25
N ASP A 127 -28.14 8.81 -12.56
CA ASP A 127 -27.06 8.08 -13.25
C ASP A 127 -25.67 8.65 -12.94
N LYS A 128 -25.58 9.94 -12.57
CA LYS A 128 -24.32 10.57 -12.13
C LYS A 128 -23.81 10.00 -10.81
N ILE A 129 -24.71 9.75 -9.86
CA ILE A 129 -24.36 9.12 -8.58
C ILE A 129 -24.10 7.62 -8.81
N ARG A 130 -24.94 6.96 -9.61
CA ARG A 130 -24.79 5.53 -9.91
C ARG A 130 -23.51 5.21 -10.66
N ASN A 131 -23.07 6.06 -11.59
CA ASN A 131 -21.83 5.85 -12.35
C ASN A 131 -20.60 6.38 -11.62
N GLY A 132 -20.79 7.11 -10.52
CA GLY A 132 -19.72 7.73 -9.75
C GLY A 132 -18.92 8.77 -10.52
N VAL A 133 -18.01 9.45 -9.82
CA VAL A 133 -17.14 10.45 -10.46
C VAL A 133 -16.01 9.75 -11.20
N THR A 134 -16.00 9.79 -12.53
CA THR A 134 -14.97 9.17 -13.39
C THR A 134 -13.55 9.54 -12.96
N TYR A 135 -13.34 10.80 -12.57
CA TYR A 135 -12.05 11.27 -12.06
C TYR A 135 -11.59 10.49 -10.82
N ALA A 136 -12.48 10.30 -9.83
CA ALA A 136 -12.16 9.56 -8.61
C ALA A 136 -11.75 8.11 -8.92
N LYS A 137 -12.45 7.45 -9.84
CA LYS A 137 -12.15 6.09 -10.29
C LYS A 137 -10.78 5.99 -10.96
N VAL A 138 -10.45 6.94 -11.81
CA VAL A 138 -9.16 7.01 -12.51
C VAL A 138 -8.03 7.21 -11.50
N VAL A 139 -8.15 8.20 -10.62
CA VAL A 139 -7.16 8.45 -9.56
C VAL A 139 -6.98 7.22 -8.68
N PHE A 140 -8.08 6.53 -8.37
CA PHE A 140 -8.05 5.32 -7.57
C PHE A 140 -7.26 4.19 -8.21
N VAL A 141 -7.52 3.90 -9.49
CA VAL A 141 -6.80 2.86 -10.23
C VAL A 141 -5.32 3.20 -10.32
N PHE A 142 -4.97 4.43 -10.67
CA PHE A 142 -3.57 4.84 -10.80
C PHE A 142 -2.83 4.83 -9.46
N ALA A 143 -3.44 5.30 -8.38
CA ALA A 143 -2.83 5.31 -7.04
C ALA A 143 -2.58 3.88 -6.51
N ASN A 144 -3.52 2.96 -6.72
CA ASN A 144 -3.32 1.58 -6.32
C ASN A 144 -2.32 0.85 -7.22
N ALA A 145 -2.39 1.06 -8.54
CA ALA A 145 -1.43 0.48 -9.47
C ALA A 145 0.00 0.97 -9.22
N SER A 146 0.18 2.26 -8.93
CA SER A 146 1.50 2.81 -8.58
C SER A 146 2.03 2.19 -7.29
N CYS A 147 1.22 2.13 -6.23
CA CYS A 147 1.65 1.56 -4.95
C CYS A 147 1.95 0.06 -5.03
N VAL A 148 1.14 -0.72 -5.73
CA VAL A 148 1.34 -2.17 -5.89
C VAL A 148 2.53 -2.49 -6.79
N SER A 149 2.80 -1.66 -7.80
CA SER A 149 3.95 -1.85 -8.70
C SER A 149 5.29 -1.48 -8.07
N MET A 150 5.32 -0.78 -6.92
CA MET A 150 6.58 -0.35 -6.29
C MET A 150 7.55 -1.50 -6.05
N GLY A 151 7.10 -2.68 -5.59
CA GLY A 151 7.98 -3.83 -5.40
C GLY A 151 8.68 -4.28 -6.69
N PHE A 152 7.95 -4.28 -7.82
CA PHE A 152 8.51 -4.61 -9.13
C PHE A 152 9.48 -3.54 -9.62
N VAL A 153 9.10 -2.26 -9.49
CA VAL A 153 9.93 -1.13 -9.91
C VAL A 153 11.25 -1.14 -9.14
N VAL A 154 11.21 -1.32 -7.82
CA VAL A 154 12.39 -1.44 -6.95
C VAL A 154 13.25 -2.63 -7.38
N GLY A 155 12.65 -3.80 -7.63
CA GLY A 155 13.38 -4.97 -8.10
C GLY A 155 14.10 -4.74 -9.44
N ILE A 156 13.42 -4.12 -10.41
CA ILE A 156 14.02 -3.77 -11.71
C ILE A 156 15.13 -2.74 -11.55
N GLN A 157 14.89 -1.69 -10.75
CA GLN A 157 15.90 -0.68 -10.46
C GLN A 157 17.15 -1.29 -9.85
N LEU A 158 17.01 -2.18 -8.85
CA LEU A 158 18.13 -2.83 -8.19
C LEU A 158 18.84 -3.86 -9.06
N TYR A 159 18.14 -4.43 -10.05
CA TYR A 159 18.78 -5.29 -11.05
C TYR A 159 19.79 -4.50 -11.90
N PHE A 160 19.45 -3.27 -12.28
CA PHE A 160 20.34 -2.42 -13.09
C PHE A 160 21.33 -1.61 -12.25
N ALA A 161 20.97 -1.25 -11.03
CA ALA A 161 21.77 -0.42 -10.13
C ALA A 161 21.78 -1.00 -8.69
N PRO A 162 22.45 -2.14 -8.46
CA PRO A 162 22.42 -2.88 -7.19
C PRO A 162 23.05 -2.13 -6.01
N CYS A 163 23.90 -1.14 -6.29
CA CYS A 163 24.54 -0.31 -5.27
C CYS A 163 23.77 0.98 -4.96
N THR A 164 22.51 1.10 -5.40
CA THR A 164 21.67 2.24 -5.04
C THR A 164 21.35 2.17 -3.54
N PRO A 165 21.70 3.17 -2.71
CA PRO A 165 21.24 3.20 -1.33
C PRO A 165 19.74 3.55 -1.27
N PRO A 166 19.03 3.15 -0.21
CA PRO A 166 19.50 2.61 1.07
C PRO A 166 19.31 1.08 1.20
N TYR A 167 19.09 0.39 0.07
CA TYR A 167 18.71 -1.01 0.00
C TYR A 167 19.76 -1.97 0.56
N ILE A 168 19.37 -3.18 0.98
CA ILE A 168 20.32 -4.17 1.55
C ILE A 168 21.43 -4.50 0.55
N GLY A 169 21.11 -4.60 -0.75
CA GLY A 169 22.10 -4.81 -1.80
C GLY A 169 23.27 -3.81 -1.76
N SER A 170 22.99 -2.55 -1.44
CA SER A 170 24.00 -1.48 -1.36
C SER A 170 24.88 -1.53 -0.10
N MET A 171 24.51 -2.36 0.89
CA MET A 171 25.28 -2.56 2.12
C MET A 171 26.48 -3.50 1.92
N ARG A 172 26.58 -4.14 0.75
CA ARG A 172 27.69 -5.06 0.42
C ARG A 172 29.01 -4.31 0.33
N SER A 173 30.11 -4.99 0.70
CA SER A 173 31.47 -4.46 0.63
C SER A 173 31.83 -3.94 -0.77
N ALA A 174 31.41 -4.65 -1.83
CA ALA A 174 31.64 -4.24 -3.21
C ALA A 174 31.07 -2.84 -3.52
N CYS A 175 29.89 -2.51 -2.98
CA CYS A 175 29.27 -1.20 -3.16
C CYS A 175 29.91 -0.12 -2.27
N LEU A 176 30.36 -0.48 -1.06
CA LEU A 176 30.92 0.47 -0.09
C LEU A 176 32.40 0.82 -0.38
N ASN A 177 33.15 -0.09 -0.98
CA ASN A 177 34.59 0.06 -1.22
C ASN A 177 34.92 0.54 -2.64
N GLN A 178 33.92 0.95 -3.43
CA GLN A 178 34.06 1.41 -4.81
C GLN A 178 34.76 0.41 -5.75
N GLU A 179 34.75 -0.88 -5.40
CA GLU A 179 35.13 -1.93 -6.32
C GLU A 179 34.09 -1.96 -7.44
N SER A 180 34.52 -2.18 -8.69
CA SER A 180 33.56 -2.31 -9.79
C SER A 180 32.62 -3.46 -9.45
N PRO A 181 31.31 -3.21 -9.25
CA PRO A 181 30.40 -4.27 -8.89
C PRO A 181 30.37 -5.23 -10.08
N GLY A 182 30.89 -6.43 -9.85
CA GLY A 182 30.79 -7.52 -10.81
C GLY A 182 29.33 -7.85 -11.14
N PRO A 183 29.07 -8.82 -12.02
CA PRO A 183 27.72 -9.29 -12.29
C PRO A 183 27.01 -9.68 -10.99
N ILE A 184 25.69 -9.50 -10.93
CA ILE A 184 24.87 -9.87 -9.78
C ILE A 184 25.06 -11.37 -9.51
N ASP A 185 25.67 -11.68 -8.37
CA ASP A 185 25.81 -13.04 -7.87
C ASP A 185 24.52 -13.52 -7.17
N PHE A 186 24.50 -14.79 -6.80
CA PHE A 186 23.34 -15.40 -6.14
C PHE A 186 22.90 -14.63 -4.88
N LEU A 187 23.86 -14.14 -4.09
CA LEU A 187 23.56 -13.34 -2.89
C LEU A 187 22.94 -11.98 -3.25
N GLY A 188 23.40 -11.34 -4.33
CA GLY A 188 22.80 -10.13 -4.87
C GLY A 188 21.35 -10.32 -5.31
N VAL A 189 21.03 -11.46 -5.94
CA VAL A 189 19.64 -11.80 -6.30
C VAL A 189 18.78 -11.95 -5.05
N ILE A 190 19.28 -12.61 -4.00
CA ILE A 190 18.56 -12.74 -2.72
C ILE A 190 18.25 -11.36 -2.13
N TYR A 191 19.23 -10.45 -2.06
CA TYR A 191 19.00 -9.11 -1.52
C TYR A 191 17.99 -8.32 -2.35
N LEU A 192 18.09 -8.39 -3.68
CA LEU A 192 17.12 -7.76 -4.58
C LEU A 192 15.69 -8.26 -4.30
N LEU A 193 15.50 -9.57 -4.14
CA LEU A 193 14.20 -10.15 -3.84
C LEU A 193 13.68 -9.73 -2.45
N ILE A 194 14.56 -9.61 -1.46
CA ILE A 194 14.20 -9.10 -0.14
C ILE A 194 13.77 -7.63 -0.23
N ASP A 195 14.57 -6.78 -0.86
CA ASP A 195 14.30 -5.34 -1.00
C ASP A 195 12.98 -5.12 -1.77
N ALA A 196 12.78 -5.82 -2.89
CA ALA A 196 11.53 -5.80 -3.65
C ALA A 196 10.33 -6.32 -2.84
N GLY A 197 10.53 -7.41 -2.09
CA GLY A 197 9.52 -8.00 -1.22
C GLY A 197 9.07 -7.06 -0.10
N MET A 198 10.00 -6.33 0.52
CA MET A 198 9.67 -5.33 1.55
C MET A 198 8.75 -4.24 1.00
N TYR A 199 9.00 -3.75 -0.21
CA TYR A 199 8.11 -2.79 -0.87
C TYR A 199 6.76 -3.39 -1.25
N PHE A 200 6.73 -4.65 -1.70
CA PHE A 200 5.49 -5.36 -1.99
C PHE A 200 4.58 -5.51 -0.75
N HIS A 201 5.19 -5.55 0.44
CA HIS A 201 4.48 -5.59 1.71
C HIS A 201 4.14 -4.21 2.28
N ALA A 202 4.97 -3.18 2.05
CA ALA A 202 4.80 -1.86 2.66
C ALA A 202 3.92 -0.91 1.85
N ALA A 203 4.04 -0.92 0.52
CA ALA A 203 3.46 0.11 -0.35
C ALA A 203 1.95 -0.03 -0.62
N PRO A 204 1.35 -1.22 -0.83
CA PRO A 204 -0.06 -1.32 -1.18
C PRO A 204 -1.05 -0.66 -0.19
N PRO A 205 -0.84 -0.73 1.14
CA PRO A 205 -1.69 -0.02 2.12
C PRO A 205 -1.76 1.50 1.91
N SER A 206 -0.70 2.13 1.38
CA SER A 206 -0.71 3.57 1.07
C SER A 206 -1.69 3.91 -0.04
N GLY A 207 -1.74 3.07 -1.08
CA GLY A 207 -2.71 3.21 -2.17
C GLY A 207 -4.14 3.14 -1.63
N LEU A 208 -4.40 2.21 -0.72
CA LEU A 208 -5.69 2.13 -0.02
C LEU A 208 -6.02 3.39 0.78
N ILE A 209 -5.08 3.94 1.56
CA ILE A 209 -5.34 5.13 2.38
C ILE A 209 -5.59 6.37 1.52
N ILE A 210 -4.69 6.65 0.57
CA ILE A 210 -4.76 7.85 -0.27
C ILE A 210 -6.01 7.80 -1.16
N ALA A 211 -6.23 6.69 -1.85
CA ALA A 211 -7.31 6.56 -2.81
C ALA A 211 -8.68 6.33 -2.17
N SER A 212 -8.75 5.49 -1.11
CA SER A 212 -10.02 5.05 -0.54
C SER A 212 -10.51 5.96 0.57
N TYR A 213 -9.63 6.35 1.50
CA TYR A 213 -10.08 7.05 2.71
C TYR A 213 -10.08 8.57 2.56
N LEU A 214 -9.08 9.15 1.89
CA LEU A 214 -9.00 10.62 1.76
C LEU A 214 -9.82 11.14 0.59
N LEU A 215 -9.69 10.51 -0.58
CA LEU A 215 -10.38 10.95 -1.80
C LEU A 215 -11.81 10.43 -1.90
N CYS A 216 -12.04 9.13 -1.70
CA CYS A 216 -13.36 8.55 -1.96
C CYS A 216 -14.38 8.89 -0.87
N ILE A 217 -14.04 8.79 0.42
CA ILE A 217 -14.98 9.17 1.49
C ILE A 217 -15.34 10.66 1.37
N GLY A 218 -14.37 11.53 1.08
CA GLY A 218 -14.62 12.95 0.89
C GLY A 218 -15.58 13.24 -0.26
N ILE A 219 -15.34 12.65 -1.43
CA ILE A 219 -16.20 12.84 -2.62
C ILE A 219 -17.59 12.22 -2.40
N SER A 220 -17.65 11.01 -1.86
CA SER A 220 -18.91 10.34 -1.56
C SER A 220 -19.72 11.15 -0.55
N LEU A 221 -19.10 11.61 0.55
CA LEU A 221 -19.77 12.44 1.55
C LEU A 221 -20.28 13.76 0.96
N GLN A 222 -19.50 14.42 0.11
CA GLN A 222 -19.90 15.66 -0.55
C GLN A 222 -21.12 15.46 -1.46
N GLU A 223 -21.12 14.39 -2.26
CA GLU A 223 -22.27 14.04 -3.11
C GLU A 223 -23.48 13.60 -2.27
N TYR A 224 -23.30 12.96 -1.12
CA TYR A 224 -24.40 12.62 -0.22
C TYR A 224 -24.99 13.84 0.50
N LEU A 225 -24.14 14.77 0.95
CA LEU A 225 -24.60 16.02 1.55
C LEU A 225 -25.40 16.86 0.55
N SER A 226 -25.02 16.86 -0.73
CA SER A 226 -25.77 17.57 -1.77
C SER A 226 -27.17 16.99 -1.94
N VAL A 227 -27.32 15.66 -1.91
CA VAL A 227 -28.62 14.97 -1.98
C VAL A 227 -29.48 15.22 -0.74
N MET A 228 -28.90 15.27 0.46
CA MET A 228 -29.66 15.53 1.69
C MET A 228 -30.04 17.02 1.86
N SER A 229 -29.32 17.92 1.22
CA SER A 229 -29.57 19.37 1.27
C SER A 229 -30.60 19.88 0.26
N GLY A 230 -31.00 19.02 -0.69
CA GLY A 230 -32.04 19.30 -1.69
C GLY A 230 -33.36 18.62 -1.33
#